data_AF-A0AAD0PZI1-F1
#
_entry.id   AF-A0AAD0PZI1-F1
#
_cell.length_a   1.000
_cell.length_b   1.000
_cell.length_c   1.000
_cell.angle_alpha   90.00
_cell.angle_beta   90.00
_cell.angle_gamma   90.00
#
_symmetry.space_group_name_H-M   'P 1'
#
loop_
_entity.id
_entity.type
_entity.pdbx_description
1 polymer ?
#
loop_
_entity_poly.entity_id
_entity_poly.type
_entity_poly.pdbx_seq_one_letter_code
_entity_poly.pdbx_strand_id
1 'polypeptide(L)'
;MKLKNCSNCGTRFEYKGRHGNRNNNFFCSYECYLAFKTKKIKVKCDWCGKEFMKKRSDIARTKHNYCSHKCTDDYKRWTGLSGKAPVIDGIPAHRVIASEKMGRQLHHYEEVHHIDGNHDNNRIENIVILSKSEHAKIHAAGKERDRFGRFVKAKSDA
;
A
#
# COMPACT_ATOMS: atom_id res chain seq x y z
N MET A 1 31.27 26.17 33.48
CA MET A 1 31.32 25.58 32.13
C MET A 1 30.32 24.44 32.02
N LYS A 2 29.33 24.51 31.11
CA LYS A 2 28.39 23.38 30.88
C LYS A 2 28.97 22.50 29.78
N LEU A 3 29.41 21.29 30.11
CA LEU A 3 29.89 20.33 29.11
C LEU A 3 28.72 19.50 28.55
N LYS A 4 28.75 19.24 27.25
CA LYS A 4 27.77 18.39 26.55
C LYS A 4 28.47 17.45 25.56
N ASN A 5 27.83 16.34 25.24
CA ASN A 5 28.28 15.41 24.20
C ASN A 5 27.63 15.80 22.87
N CYS A 6 28.40 15.78 21.79
CA CYS A 6 27.84 15.99 20.46
C CYS A 6 26.98 14.80 20.03
N SER A 7 25.74 15.05 19.61
CA SER A 7 24.79 14.03 19.11
C SER A 7 25.21 13.41 17.77
N ASN A 8 26.21 13.97 17.09
CA ASN A 8 26.74 13.46 15.84
C ASN A 8 28.02 12.62 16.01
N CYS A 9 29.08 13.22 16.57
CA CYS A 9 30.40 12.59 16.67
C CYS A 9 30.76 12.08 18.08
N GLY A 10 29.97 12.41 19.11
CA GLY A 10 30.22 11.99 20.50
C GLY A 10 31.22 12.85 21.26
N THR A 11 31.97 13.75 20.61
CA THR A 11 32.97 14.62 21.26
C THR A 11 32.36 15.44 22.39
N ARG A 12 33.05 15.49 23.55
CA ARG A 12 32.74 16.38 24.67
C ARG A 12 33.18 17.81 24.34
N PHE A 13 32.30 18.78 24.48
CA PHE A 13 32.58 20.18 24.16
C PHE A 13 31.93 21.15 25.14
N GLU A 14 32.45 22.38 25.18
CA GLU A 14 31.88 23.46 25.97
C GLU A 14 30.61 24.05 25.32
N TYR A 15 29.50 23.98 26.04
CA TYR A 15 28.21 24.49 25.59
C TYR A 15 27.99 25.94 26.03
N LYS A 16 27.87 26.84 25.04
CA LYS A 16 27.72 28.30 25.22
C LYS A 16 26.27 28.79 25.44
N GLY A 17 25.31 27.92 25.71
CA GLY A 17 23.97 28.35 26.12
C GLY A 17 23.04 28.91 25.02
N ARG A 18 23.43 28.88 23.74
CA ARG A 18 22.65 29.50 22.63
C ARG A 18 21.44 28.69 22.16
N HIS A 19 21.20 27.50 22.68
CA HIS A 19 20.06 26.65 22.31
C HIS A 19 18.92 26.80 23.32
N GLY A 20 17.68 26.93 22.81
CA GLY A 20 16.48 26.91 23.63
C GLY A 20 16.16 25.50 24.17
N ASN A 21 15.35 25.44 25.23
CA ASN A 21 15.03 24.21 25.98
C ASN A 21 14.30 23.11 25.20
N ARG A 22 13.92 23.36 23.93
CA ARG A 22 13.15 22.40 23.10
C ARG A 22 14.01 21.36 22.39
N ASN A 23 15.31 21.59 22.25
CA ASN A 23 16.19 20.71 21.47
C ASN A 23 17.13 19.92 22.39
N ASN A 24 16.94 18.60 22.42
CA ASN A 24 17.78 17.68 23.20
C ASN A 24 19.09 17.32 22.49
N ASN A 25 19.29 17.76 21.24
CA ASN A 25 20.52 17.49 20.49
C ASN A 25 21.52 18.64 20.61
N PHE A 26 22.78 18.29 20.86
CA PHE A 26 23.88 19.23 21.04
C PHE A 26 24.96 18.96 19.98
N PHE A 27 25.61 20.00 19.45
CA PHE A 27 26.60 19.87 18.38
C PHE A 27 27.86 20.67 18.67
N CYS A 28 29.04 20.05 18.51
CA CYS A 28 30.33 20.71 18.72
C CYS A 28 30.69 21.68 17.59
N SER A 29 30.08 21.51 16.41
CA SER A 29 30.27 22.36 15.23
C SER A 29 29.02 22.39 14.35
N TYR A 30 28.94 23.38 13.47
CA TYR A 30 27.88 23.45 12.45
C TYR A 30 27.91 22.25 11.50
N GLU A 31 29.09 21.74 11.17
CA GLU A 31 29.27 20.53 10.37
C GLU A 31 28.65 19.30 11.03
N CYS A 32 28.84 19.14 12.34
CA CYS A 32 28.21 18.05 13.08
C CYS A 32 26.69 18.17 13.11
N TYR A 33 26.14 19.39 13.21
CA TYR A 33 24.71 19.63 13.07
C TYR A 33 24.20 19.22 11.67
N LEU A 34 24.87 19.66 10.60
CA LEU A 34 24.49 19.35 9.23
C LEU A 34 24.59 17.84 8.96
N ALA A 35 25.68 17.20 9.39
CA ALA A 35 25.86 15.77 9.26
C ALA A 35 24.74 15.00 9.99
N PHE A 36 24.41 15.38 11.22
CA PHE A 36 23.32 14.74 11.97
C PHE A 36 21.96 14.94 11.28
N LYS A 37 21.67 16.16 10.83
CA LYS A 37 20.40 16.52 10.19
C LYS A 37 20.20 15.84 8.83
N THR A 38 21.28 15.68 8.06
CA THR A 38 21.23 15.12 6.71
C THR A 38 21.52 13.62 6.66
N LYS A 39 22.01 13.02 7.76
CA LYS A 39 22.28 11.59 7.87
C LYS A 39 21.06 10.77 7.46
N LYS A 40 21.22 10.02 6.39
CA LYS A 40 20.25 9.03 5.93
C LYS A 40 20.57 7.69 6.56
N ILE A 41 19.52 6.95 6.89
CA ILE A 41 19.61 5.56 7.34
C ILE A 41 18.85 4.66 6.37
N LYS A 42 19.26 3.40 6.30
CA LYS A 42 18.53 2.37 5.55
C LYS A 42 17.21 2.08 6.25
N VAL A 43 16.14 1.98 5.47
CA VAL A 43 14.79 1.64 5.90
C VAL A 43 14.22 0.67 4.88
N LYS A 44 13.40 -0.28 5.33
CA LYS A 44 12.65 -1.18 4.43
C LYS A 44 11.37 -0.50 3.99
N CYS A 45 10.98 -0.70 2.73
CA CYS A 45 9.67 -0.29 2.26
C CYS A 45 8.59 -1.19 2.87
N ASP A 46 7.54 -0.60 3.45
CA ASP A 46 6.46 -1.34 4.09
C ASP A 46 5.53 -2.07 3.10
N TRP A 47 5.67 -1.79 1.80
CA TRP A 47 4.91 -2.44 0.73
C TRP A 47 5.71 -3.54 0.03
N CYS A 48 6.86 -3.20 -0.57
CA CYS A 48 7.63 -4.14 -1.38
C CYS A 48 8.86 -4.72 -0.66
N GLY A 49 9.16 -4.31 0.58
CA GLY A 49 10.32 -4.77 1.35
C GLY A 49 11.68 -4.22 0.91
N LYS A 50 11.78 -3.56 -0.26
CA LYS A 50 13.04 -2.99 -0.78
C LYS A 50 13.68 -2.01 0.19
N GLU A 51 15.00 -2.13 0.37
CA GLU A 51 15.78 -1.17 1.17
C GLU A 51 15.98 0.16 0.43
N PHE A 52 15.81 1.27 1.14
CA PHE A 52 16.06 2.61 0.63
C PHE A 52 16.51 3.56 1.75
N MET A 53 16.98 4.75 1.38
CA MET A 53 17.62 5.71 2.31
C MET A 53 16.68 6.88 2.65
N LYS A 54 16.41 7.11 3.93
CA LYS A 54 15.64 8.27 4.43
C LYS A 54 16.32 8.98 5.60
N LYS A 55 16.02 10.27 5.78
CA LYS A 55 16.43 11.03 6.98
C LYS A 55 15.62 10.58 8.20
N ARG A 56 16.23 10.66 9.38
CA ARG A 56 15.60 10.30 10.66
C ARG A 56 14.27 11.02 10.89
N SER A 57 14.22 12.33 10.62
CA SER A 57 12.99 13.13 10.76
C SER A 57 11.87 12.68 9.82
N ASP A 58 12.21 12.27 8.60
CA ASP A 58 11.23 11.86 7.60
C ASP A 58 10.64 10.49 7.92
N ILE A 59 11.38 9.65 8.65
CA ILE A 59 10.93 8.36 9.16
C ILE A 59 10.05 8.56 10.39
N ALA A 60 10.49 9.39 11.33
CA ALA A 60 9.77 9.64 12.58
C ALA A 60 8.40 10.31 12.38
N ARG A 61 8.22 11.09 11.31
CA ARG A 61 6.96 11.79 11.02
C ARG A 61 5.84 10.86 10.51
N THR A 62 6.18 9.70 9.96
CA THR A 62 5.21 8.85 9.27
C THR A 62 5.22 7.43 9.84
N LYS A 63 4.03 6.88 10.11
CA LYS A 63 3.89 5.48 10.50
C LYS A 63 4.41 4.53 9.43
N HIS A 64 4.20 4.88 8.16
CA HIS A 64 4.59 4.06 7.02
C HIS A 64 5.70 4.67 6.17
N ASN A 65 6.55 3.83 5.58
CA ASN A 65 7.69 4.23 4.77
C ASN A 65 7.72 3.50 3.43
N TYR A 66 7.71 4.24 2.32
CA TYR A 66 7.67 3.66 0.97
C TYR A 66 8.86 4.10 0.12
N CYS A 67 9.42 3.17 -0.67
CA CYS A 67 10.55 3.47 -1.55
C CYS A 67 10.18 4.29 -2.79
N SER A 68 8.89 4.41 -3.12
CA SER A 68 8.38 5.16 -4.26
C SER A 68 6.93 5.61 -4.06
N HIS A 69 6.47 6.56 -4.89
CA HIS A 69 5.05 6.95 -4.96
C HIS A 69 4.16 5.76 -5.34
N LYS A 70 4.61 4.93 -6.29
CA LYS A 70 3.92 3.69 -6.68
C LYS A 70 3.64 2.79 -5.47
N CYS A 71 4.62 2.50 -4.62
CA CYS A 71 4.39 1.67 -3.44
C CYS A 71 3.42 2.29 -2.43
N THR A 72 3.35 3.63 -2.38
CA THR A 72 2.36 4.34 -1.55
C THR A 72 0.95 4.14 -2.12
N ASP A 73 0.80 4.25 -3.44
CA ASP A 73 -0.49 4.09 -4.12
C ASP A 73 -0.98 2.64 -4.07
N ASP A 74 -0.08 1.69 -4.31
CA ASP A 74 -0.38 0.25 -4.25
C ASP A 74 -0.85 -0.13 -2.83
N TYR A 75 -0.16 0.33 -1.78
CA TYR A 75 -0.61 0.15 -0.39
C TYR A 75 -2.02 0.71 -0.16
N LYS A 76 -2.28 1.96 -0.59
CA LYS A 76 -3.60 2.59 -0.39
C LYS A 76 -4.72 1.85 -1.11
N ARG A 77 -4.45 1.30 -2.31
CA ARG A 77 -5.43 0.49 -3.03
C ARG A 77 -5.68 -0.82 -2.31
N TRP A 78 -4.62 -1.48 -1.84
CA TRP A 78 -4.72 -2.74 -1.11
C TRP A 78 -5.51 -2.61 0.20
N THR A 79 -5.30 -1.52 0.95
CA THR A 79 -6.02 -1.27 2.20
C THR A 79 -7.37 -0.59 2.01
N GLY A 80 -7.82 -0.37 0.77
CA GLY A 80 -9.07 0.35 0.45
C GLY A 80 -9.05 1.86 0.71
N LEU A 81 -7.94 2.42 1.22
CA LEU A 81 -7.80 3.84 1.54
C LEU A 81 -7.92 4.76 0.32
N SER A 82 -7.69 4.25 -0.90
CA SER A 82 -7.87 5.04 -2.12
C SER A 82 -9.28 4.98 -2.71
N GLY A 83 -10.17 4.09 -2.22
CA GLY A 83 -11.46 3.81 -2.85
C GLY A 83 -11.34 3.24 -4.27
N LYS A 84 -10.18 2.67 -4.62
CA LYS A 84 -9.89 2.10 -5.94
C LYS A 84 -9.50 0.65 -5.75
N ALA A 85 -9.91 -0.21 -6.68
CA ALA A 85 -9.58 -1.63 -6.65
C ALA A 85 -8.05 -1.86 -6.65
N PRO A 86 -7.57 -2.88 -5.91
CA PRO A 86 -6.16 -3.23 -5.85
C PRO A 86 -5.63 -3.76 -7.18
N VAL A 87 -4.38 -3.40 -7.47
CA VAL A 87 -3.66 -3.74 -8.70
C VAL A 87 -2.23 -4.14 -8.33
N ILE A 88 -1.72 -5.21 -8.93
CA ILE A 88 -0.34 -5.67 -8.79
C ILE A 88 0.28 -5.59 -10.19
N ASP A 89 1.33 -4.77 -10.33
CA ASP A 89 2.04 -4.54 -11.60
C ASP A 89 1.14 -4.24 -12.82
N GLY A 90 0.08 -3.46 -12.60
CA GLY A 90 -0.87 -3.06 -13.64
C GLY A 90 -2.00 -4.07 -13.88
N ILE A 91 -1.95 -5.25 -13.26
CA ILE A 91 -2.97 -6.29 -13.37
C ILE A 91 -3.91 -6.22 -12.15
N PRO A 92 -5.25 -6.32 -12.31
CA PRO A 92 -6.18 -6.40 -11.19
C PRO A 92 -5.78 -7.51 -10.20
N ALA A 93 -5.72 -7.20 -8.91
CA ALA A 93 -5.15 -8.10 -7.91
C ALA A 93 -5.84 -9.48 -7.88
N HIS A 94 -7.17 -9.53 -8.03
CA HIS A 94 -7.92 -10.79 -8.09
C HIS A 94 -7.47 -11.69 -9.25
N ARG A 95 -7.05 -11.13 -10.39
CA ARG A 95 -6.53 -11.93 -11.53
C ARG A 95 -5.14 -12.47 -11.24
N VAL A 96 -4.30 -11.71 -10.54
CA VAL A 96 -2.98 -12.19 -10.11
C VAL A 96 -3.14 -13.34 -9.12
N ILE A 97 -3.97 -13.16 -8.09
CA ILE A 97 -4.28 -14.18 -7.08
C ILE A 97 -4.87 -15.44 -7.74
N ALA A 98 -5.77 -15.27 -8.71
CA ALA A 98 -6.33 -16.38 -9.47
C ALA A 98 -5.27 -17.10 -10.32
N SER A 99 -4.33 -16.37 -10.93
CA SER A 99 -3.23 -16.96 -11.71
C SER A 99 -2.27 -17.75 -10.80
N GLU A 100 -1.95 -17.22 -9.63
CA GLU A 100 -1.12 -17.90 -8.62
C GLU A 100 -1.80 -19.18 -8.12
N LYS A 101 -3.11 -19.13 -7.83
CA LYS A 101 -3.94 -20.30 -7.49
C LYS A 101 -3.86 -21.41 -8.54
N MET A 102 -3.80 -21.04 -9.82
CA MET A 102 -3.70 -21.98 -10.94
C MET A 102 -2.28 -22.45 -11.24
N GLY A 103 -1.26 -21.79 -10.68
CA GLY A 103 0.14 -22.02 -11.05
C GLY A 103 0.47 -21.62 -12.50
N ARG A 104 -0.38 -20.84 -13.18
CA ARG A 104 -0.16 -20.34 -14.54
C ARG A 104 -0.88 -19.01 -14.75
N GLN A 105 -0.45 -18.25 -15.75
CA GLN A 105 -1.21 -17.06 -16.16
C GLN A 105 -2.62 -17.45 -16.63
N LEU A 106 -3.61 -16.64 -16.24
CA LEU A 106 -4.95 -16.75 -16.79
C LEU A 106 -4.99 -16.22 -18.22
N HIS A 107 -5.66 -16.95 -19.09
CA HIS A 107 -5.98 -16.49 -20.43
C HIS A 107 -7.01 -15.34 -20.38
N HIS A 108 -7.05 -14.55 -21.44
CA HIS A 108 -7.95 -13.40 -21.56
C HIS A 108 -9.45 -13.79 -21.64
N TYR A 109 -9.75 -15.07 -21.87
CA TYR A 109 -11.11 -15.60 -21.90
C TYR A 109 -11.54 -16.26 -20.58
N GLU A 110 -10.63 -16.38 -19.61
CA GLU A 110 -10.93 -16.84 -18.26
C GLU A 110 -11.32 -15.64 -17.40
N GLU A 111 -12.49 -15.72 -16.76
CA GLU A 111 -13.06 -14.69 -15.90
C GLU A 111 -12.88 -15.07 -14.43
N VAL A 112 -12.61 -14.09 -13.59
CA VAL A 112 -12.57 -14.26 -12.14
C VAL A 112 -13.92 -13.84 -11.58
N HIS A 113 -14.53 -14.75 -10.83
CA HIS A 113 -15.77 -14.51 -10.12
C HIS A 113 -15.54 -14.53 -8.61
N HIS A 114 -16.07 -13.53 -7.94
CA HIS A 114 -16.11 -13.46 -6.47
C HIS A 114 -17.36 -14.17 -5.98
N ILE A 115 -17.18 -15.26 -5.22
CA ILE A 115 -18.28 -16.16 -4.79
C ILE A 115 -19.31 -15.41 -3.94
N ASP A 116 -18.87 -14.49 -3.08
CA ASP A 116 -19.72 -13.65 -2.25
C ASP A 116 -20.31 -12.42 -2.97
N GLY A 117 -19.97 -12.21 -4.25
CA GLY A 117 -20.35 -11.03 -5.02
C GLY A 117 -19.65 -9.72 -4.61
N ASN A 118 -18.79 -9.75 -3.59
CA ASN A 118 -18.02 -8.59 -3.15
C ASN A 118 -16.67 -8.53 -3.87
N HIS A 119 -16.57 -7.64 -4.86
CA HIS A 119 -15.37 -7.47 -5.68
C HIS A 119 -14.13 -6.97 -4.91
N ASP A 120 -14.29 -6.49 -3.68
CA ASP A 120 -13.18 -6.09 -2.81
C ASP A 120 -12.62 -7.26 -1.98
N ASN A 121 -13.39 -8.36 -1.83
CA ASN A 121 -12.95 -9.53 -1.09
C ASN A 121 -12.07 -10.46 -1.95
N ASN A 122 -10.79 -10.12 -2.05
CA ASN A 122 -9.81 -10.85 -2.88
C ASN A 122 -9.18 -12.08 -2.19
N ARG A 123 -9.85 -12.68 -1.19
CA ARG A 123 -9.37 -13.93 -0.59
C ARG A 123 -9.37 -15.05 -1.63
N ILE A 124 -8.34 -15.89 -1.64
CA ILE A 124 -8.17 -16.96 -2.63
C ILE A 124 -9.32 -17.98 -2.61
N GLU A 125 -9.94 -18.18 -1.44
CA GLU A 125 -11.12 -19.03 -1.26
C GLU A 125 -12.39 -18.39 -1.84
N ASN A 126 -12.44 -17.05 -1.92
CA ASN A 126 -13.56 -16.30 -2.49
C ASN A 126 -13.47 -16.15 -4.02
N ILE A 127 -12.37 -16.63 -4.62
CA ILE A 127 -12.10 -16.49 -6.05
C ILE A 127 -12.32 -17.83 -6.77
N VAL A 128 -13.21 -17.84 -7.75
CA VAL A 128 -13.39 -18.94 -8.70
C VAL A 128 -13.13 -18.46 -10.13
N ILE A 129 -12.51 -19.32 -10.93
CA ILE A 129 -12.17 -19.05 -12.33
C ILE A 129 -13.16 -19.79 -13.20
N LEU A 130 -13.76 -19.08 -14.14
CA LEU A 130 -14.83 -19.59 -14.98
C LEU A 130 -14.60 -19.20 -16.44
N SER A 131 -15.17 -19.95 -17.37
CA SER A 131 -15.37 -19.44 -18.72
C SER A 131 -16.36 -18.29 -18.72
N LYS A 132 -16.29 -17.44 -19.76
CA LYS A 132 -17.30 -16.39 -19.99
C LYS A 132 -18.74 -16.92 -19.96
N SER A 133 -18.96 -18.13 -20.47
CA SER A 133 -20.29 -18.75 -20.52
C SER A 133 -20.80 -19.14 -19.14
N GLU A 134 -19.95 -19.70 -18.29
CA GLU A 134 -20.29 -20.11 -16.92
C GLU A 134 -20.52 -18.88 -16.04
N HIS A 135 -19.64 -17.88 -16.14
CA HIS A 135 -19.80 -16.61 -15.44
C HIS A 135 -21.14 -15.94 -15.80
N ALA A 136 -21.49 -15.92 -17.10
CA ALA A 136 -22.77 -15.38 -17.55
C ALA A 136 -23.98 -16.16 -17.02
N LYS A 137 -23.88 -17.50 -16.91
CA LYS A 137 -24.95 -18.34 -16.32
C LYS A 137 -25.21 -17.98 -14.87
N ILE A 138 -24.17 -17.74 -14.06
CA ILE A 138 -24.30 -17.33 -12.65
C ILE A 138 -25.08 -16.01 -12.56
N HIS A 139 -24.66 -14.98 -13.31
CA HIS A 139 -25.35 -13.68 -13.32
C HIS A 139 -26.77 -13.73 -13.91
N ALA A 140 -27.04 -14.67 -14.82
CA ALA A 140 -28.35 -14.86 -15.39
C ALA A 140 -29.32 -15.59 -14.45
N ALA A 141 -28.82 -16.47 -13.57
CA ALA A 141 -29.62 -17.22 -12.61
C ALA A 141 -30.26 -16.32 -11.54
N GLY A 142 -29.59 -15.23 -11.15
CA GLY A 142 -30.09 -14.27 -10.16
C GLY A 142 -31.13 -13.26 -10.70
N LYS A 143 -31.46 -13.28 -12.00
CA LYS A 143 -32.39 -12.32 -12.61
C LYS A 143 -33.77 -12.93 -12.81
N GLU A 144 -34.80 -12.20 -12.40
CA GLU A 144 -36.18 -12.58 -12.62
C GLU A 144 -36.52 -12.63 -14.12
N ARG A 145 -37.39 -13.57 -14.47
CA ARG A 145 -37.86 -13.78 -15.85
C ARG A 145 -39.38 -13.73 -15.90
N ASP A 146 -39.91 -13.10 -16.95
CA ASP A 146 -41.35 -13.07 -17.20
C ASP A 146 -41.87 -14.43 -17.71
N ARG A 147 -43.19 -14.53 -17.89
CA ARG A 147 -43.85 -15.74 -18.42
C ARG A 147 -43.40 -16.16 -19.83
N PHE A 148 -42.68 -15.29 -20.53
CA PHE A 148 -42.13 -15.54 -21.87
C PHE A 148 -40.62 -15.79 -21.83
N GLY A 149 -40.00 -15.92 -20.65
CA GLY A 149 -38.58 -16.21 -20.46
C GLY A 149 -37.65 -15.01 -20.61
N ARG A 150 -38.19 -13.79 -20.79
CA ARG A 150 -37.41 -12.55 -20.96
C ARG A 150 -37.02 -12.00 -19.58
N PHE A 151 -35.87 -11.35 -19.48
CA PHE A 151 -35.48 -10.68 -18.23
C PHE A 151 -36.48 -9.58 -17.88
N VAL A 152 -36.99 -9.62 -16.65
CA VAL A 152 -37.83 -8.54 -16.12
C VAL A 152 -36.93 -7.32 -15.93
N LYS A 153 -37.29 -6.19 -16.55
CA LYS A 153 -36.60 -4.92 -16.29
C LYS A 153 -36.98 -4.47 -14.89
N ALA A 154 -36.00 -4.24 -14.02
CA ALA A 154 -36.25 -3.58 -12.75
C ALA A 154 -36.93 -2.24 -13.03
N LYS A 155 -38.02 -1.92 -12.30
CA LYS A 155 -38.57 -0.56 -12.32
C LYS A 155 -37.47 0.35 -11.80
N SER A 156 -36.98 1.26 -12.63
CA SER A 156 -36.15 2.36 -12.16
C SER A 156 -37.04 3.20 -11.24
N ASP A 157 -36.75 3.21 -9.94
CA ASP A 157 -37.37 4.15 -9.02
C ASP A 157 -37.07 5.56 -9.52
N ALA A 158 -38.11 6.23 -9.99
CA ALA A 158 -38.11 7.63 -10.40
C ALA A 158 -38.45 8.51 -9.19
#